data_AF-A0A4R3STA6-F1
#
_entry.id   AF-A0A4R3STA6-F1
#
_cell.length_a   1.000
_cell.length_b   1.000
_cell.length_c   1.000
_cell.angle_alpha   90.00
_cell.angle_beta   90.00
_cell.angle_gamma   90.00
#
_symmetry.space_group_name_H-M   'P 1'
#
loop_
_entity.id
_entity.type
_entity.pdbx_description
1 polymer ?
#
loop_
_entity_poly.entity_id
_entity_poly.type
_entity_poly.pdbx_seq_one_letter_code
_entity_poly.pdbx_strand_id
1 'polypeptide(L)' 'KFIGYTGAAEAIFAKAGIAGDLDEACLKLDGAKDAGAFLKACRALRHWPREMEVDLDARPAT' A
#
# COMPACT_ATOMS: atom_id res chain seq x y z
N LYS A 1 -4.99 -2.74 2.34
CA LYS A 1 -5.30 -1.33 2.72
C LYS A 1 -4.37 -0.41 1.94
N PHE A 2 -4.73 0.86 1.73
CA PHE A 2 -3.81 1.87 1.19
C PHE A 2 -3.06 2.55 2.34
N ILE A 3 -1.79 2.89 2.12
CA ILE A 3 -0.91 3.53 3.09
C ILE A 3 -0.38 4.81 2.45
N GLY A 4 -0.77 5.96 3.00
CA GLY A 4 -0.16 7.25 2.67
C GLY A 4 0.96 7.55 3.65
N TYR A 5 2.15 7.90 3.18
CA TYR A 5 3.30 8.14 4.07
C TYR A 5 4.20 9.28 3.59
N THR A 6 4.85 9.96 4.52
CA THR A 6 5.95 10.90 4.20
C THR A 6 7.29 10.18 4.29
N GLY A 7 8.36 10.74 3.70
CA GLY A 7 9.72 10.17 3.81
C GLY A 7 10.19 9.87 5.24
N ALA A 8 9.71 10.60 6.25
CA ALA A 8 10.02 10.33 7.66
C ALA A 8 9.57 8.93 8.14
N ALA A 9 8.60 8.30 7.48
CA ALA A 9 8.12 6.96 7.83
C ALA A 9 9.04 5.82 7.32
N GLU A 10 9.99 6.11 6.43
CA GLU A 10 10.91 5.09 5.90
C GLU A 10 11.70 4.40 7.03
N ALA A 11 12.04 5.13 8.09
CA ALA A 11 12.72 4.58 9.26
C ALA A 11 11.89 3.53 10.01
N ILE A 12 10.56 3.72 10.16
CA ILE A 12 9.71 2.72 10.81
C ILE A 12 9.46 1.52 9.89
N PHE A 13 9.41 1.71 8.57
CA PHE A 13 9.32 0.61 7.61
C PHE A 13 10.57 -0.28 7.63
N ALA A 14 11.75 0.33 7.72
CA ALA A 14 13.01 -0.41 7.89
C ALA A 14 13.03 -1.20 9.20
N LYS A 15 12.57 -0.63 10.32
CA LYS A 15 12.50 -1.33 11.61
C LYS A 15 11.43 -2.42 11.65
N ALA A 16 10.33 -2.24 10.92
CA ALA A 16 9.29 -3.25 10.75
C ALA A 16 9.68 -4.35 9.75
N GLY A 17 10.81 -4.21 9.05
CA GLY A 17 11.30 -5.19 8.07
C GLY A 17 10.58 -5.17 6.73
N ILE A 18 9.76 -4.16 6.45
CA ILE A 18 8.91 -4.08 5.24
C ILE A 18 9.44 -3.10 4.18
N ALA A 19 10.67 -2.61 4.34
CA ALA A 19 11.22 -1.60 3.43
C ALA A 19 11.30 -2.08 1.97
N GLY A 20 11.46 -3.39 1.74
CA GLY A 20 11.44 -4.01 0.41
C GLY A 20 10.05 -4.40 -0.09
N ASP A 21 9.01 -4.25 0.73
CA ASP A 21 7.65 -4.75 0.49
C ASP A 21 6.65 -3.62 0.19
N LEU A 22 7.14 -2.40 -0.07
CA LEU A 22 6.27 -1.30 -0.48
C LEU A 22 5.82 -1.50 -1.92
N ASP A 23 4.51 -1.42 -2.16
CA ASP A 23 3.89 -1.63 -3.46
C ASP A 23 3.04 -0.43 -3.91
N GLU A 24 2.22 -0.58 -4.95
CA GLU A 24 1.41 0.48 -5.53
C GLU A 24 0.34 1.05 -4.58
N ALA A 25 0.03 0.36 -3.47
CA ALA A 25 -0.87 0.84 -2.44
C ALA A 25 -0.14 1.59 -1.31
N CYS A 26 1.18 1.71 -1.37
CA CYS A 26 2.00 2.56 -0.50
C CYS A 26 2.37 3.85 -1.24
N LEU A 27 1.63 4.94 -0.99
CA LEU A 27 1.77 6.20 -1.71
C LEU A 27 2.55 7.22 -0.87
N LYS A 28 3.64 7.75 -1.43
CA LYS A 28 4.38 8.86 -0.84
C LYS A 28 3.57 10.15 -0.93
N LEU A 29 3.53 10.91 0.17
CA LEU A 29 2.86 12.19 0.31
C LEU A 29 3.93 13.23 0.62
N ASP A 30 4.44 13.91 -0.40
CA ASP A 30 5.48 14.94 -0.26
C ASP A 30 4.88 16.32 0.07
N GLY A 31 3.56 16.49 -0.12
CA GLY A 31 2.84 17.67 0.34
C GLY A 31 1.31 17.57 0.19
N ALA A 32 0.63 18.66 0.55
CA ALA A 32 -0.84 18.72 0.57
C ALA A 32 -1.50 18.38 -0.79
N LYS A 33 -0.81 18.67 -1.90
CA LYS A 33 -1.31 18.39 -3.26
C LYS A 33 -1.48 16.89 -3.55
N ASP A 34 -0.78 16.01 -2.83
CA ASP A 34 -0.80 14.57 -3.07
C ASP A 34 -2.02 13.89 -2.43
N ALA A 35 -2.67 14.56 -1.46
CA ALA A 35 -3.84 14.04 -0.75
C ALA A 35 -4.99 13.65 -1.68
N GLY A 36 -5.20 14.42 -2.77
CA GLY A 36 -6.26 14.14 -3.75
C GLY A 36 -6.04 12.81 -4.48
N ALA A 37 -4.80 12.53 -4.89
CA ALA A 37 -4.44 11.28 -5.55
C ALA A 37 -4.57 10.08 -4.60
N PHE A 38 -4.12 10.25 -3.34
CA PHE A 38 -4.26 9.23 -2.31
C PHE A 38 -5.73 8.88 -2.03
N LEU A 39 -6.58 9.88 -1.80
CA LEU A 39 -8.02 9.66 -1.58
C LEU A 39 -8.70 9.03 -2.79
N LYS A 40 -8.27 9.35 -4.02
CA LYS A 40 -8.76 8.70 -5.24
C LYS A 40 -8.40 7.22 -5.24
N ALA A 41 -7.19 6.83 -4.86
CA ALA A 41 -6.79 5.43 -4.74
C ALA A 41 -7.62 4.69 -3.69
N CYS A 42 -7.85 5.31 -2.52
CA CYS A 42 -8.68 4.75 -1.44
C CYS A 42 -10.13 4.43 -1.85
N ARG A 43 -10.66 5.01 -2.95
CA ARG A 43 -12.00 4.68 -3.47
C ARG A 43 -12.13 3.21 -3.86
N ALA A 44 -11.02 2.52 -4.13
CA ALA A 44 -11.03 1.08 -4.37
C ALA A 44 -11.28 0.23 -3.11
N LEU A 45 -11.32 0.85 -1.92
CA LEU A 45 -11.51 0.25 -0.58
C LEU A 45 -10.36 -0.67 -0.13
N ARG A 46 -9.91 -1.57 -1.00
CA ARG A 46 -8.80 -2.50 -0.78
C ARG A 46 -7.91 -2.56 -2.03
N HIS A 47 -6.62 -2.77 -1.81
CA HIS A 47 -5.70 -3.18 -2.86
C HIS A 47 -5.73 -4.70 -2.94
N TRP A 48 -6.57 -5.22 -3.83
CA TRP A 48 -6.82 -6.65 -4.02
C TRP A 48 -5.65 -7.49 -4.54
N PRO A 49 -4.63 -6.97 -5.25
CA PRO A 49 -3.50 -7.79 -5.66
C PRO A 49 -2.77 -8.51 -4.51
N ARG A 50 -2.71 -7.90 -3.31
CA ARG A 50 -2.18 -8.56 -2.10
C ARG A 50 -2.97 -9.80 -1.67
N GLU A 51 -4.24 -9.91 -2.05
CA GLU A 51 -5.09 -11.05 -1.68
C GLU A 51 -4.53 -12.35 -2.22
N MET A 52 -4.01 -12.34 -3.45
CA MET A 52 -3.48 -13.53 -4.12
C MET A 52 -2.29 -14.17 -3.39
N GLU A 53 -1.57 -13.38 -2.59
CA GLU A 53 -0.40 -13.83 -1.83
C GLU A 53 -0.76 -14.37 -0.44
N VAL A 54 -1.96 -14.04 0.08
CA VAL A 54 -2.35 -14.36 1.47
C VAL A 54 -3.58 -15.25 1.56
N ASP A 55 -4.42 -15.28 0.53
CA ASP A 55 -5.67 -16.01 0.47
C ASP A 55 -5.52 -17.23 -0.45
N LEU A 56 -5.53 -18.43 0.15
CA LEU A 56 -5.20 -19.67 -0.56
C LEU A 56 -6.28 -20.08 -1.57
N ASP A 57 -7.53 -19.69 -1.33
CA ASP A 57 -8.68 -19.91 -2.22
C ASP A 57 -8.98 -18.73 -3.15
N ALA A 58 -8.23 -17.61 -3.07
CA ALA A 58 -8.26 -16.58 -4.10
C ALA A 58 -7.65 -17.06 -5.43
N ARG A 59 -6.83 -18.11 -5.40
CA ARG A 59 -6.26 -18.72 -6.61
C ARG A 59 -7.36 -19.49 -7.35
N PRO A 60 -7.53 -19.30 -8.67
CA PRO A 60 -8.48 -20.10 -9.43
C PRO A 60 -8.13 -21.59 -9.31
N ALA A 61 -9.14 -22.42 -9.07
CA ALA A 61 -8.99 -23.87 -9.07
C ALA A 61 -8.40 -24.32 -10.41
N THR A 62 -7.24 -24.97 -10.34
CA THR A 62 -6.55 -25.60 -11.48
C THR A 62 -7.32 -26.81 -11.99
#